data_AF-A0A9P1CTL5-F1
#
_entry.id   AF-A0A9P1CTL5-F1
#
_cell.length_a   1.000
_cell.length_b   1.000
_cell.length_c   1.000
_cell.angle_alpha   90.00
_cell.angle_beta   90.00
_cell.angle_gamma   90.00
#
_symmetry.space_group_name_H-M   'P 1'
#
loop_
_entity.id
_entity.type
_entity.pdbx_description
1 polymer ?
#
loop_
_entity_poly.entity_id
_entity_poly.type
_entity_poly.pdbx_seq_one_letter_code
_entity_poly.pdbx_strand_id
1 'polypeptide(L)'
;MGHTQVWDVDEEPLLRHFCLEEECKEVLTWFKDANYERPQDFADRMSLAKRLRELSNNCIKELKIQDAMLFALGSLHCIDFSKGQSTLHSEEQKQEVLKATVPLLSNLSLIFLKRDDSHNCIRAASLGLTFADRLEEKPASLPAKLLYRRGLGKSHAKDFPEALKDFVESARLMPEDREIRRSLEECKAATKEQRDASDDKWRGVMRDKDAKVAKGEAFVDRLRRAPRRYARAIKRRARQALADNAETLLTFSVILLAPLFACAFGFLLRLLRRT
;
A
#
# COMPACT_ATOMS: atom_id res chain seq x y z
N MET A 1 -11.89 -60.22 -7.69
CA MET A 1 -11.48 -58.95 -7.05
C MET A 1 -12.47 -57.89 -7.52
N GLY A 2 -13.35 -57.41 -6.63
CA GLY A 2 -14.33 -56.38 -7.00
C GLY A 2 -13.63 -55.02 -7.10
N HIS A 3 -13.77 -54.36 -8.25
CA HIS A 3 -13.33 -52.98 -8.39
C HIS A 3 -14.32 -52.07 -7.65
N THR A 4 -13.87 -51.38 -6.60
CA THR A 4 -14.66 -50.32 -5.96
C THR A 4 -14.84 -49.20 -6.97
N GLN A 5 -16.03 -49.11 -7.57
CA GLN A 5 -16.39 -48.02 -8.46
C GLN A 5 -16.52 -46.76 -7.61
N VAL A 6 -15.50 -45.91 -7.63
CA VAL A 6 -15.54 -44.59 -6.99
C VAL A 6 -16.48 -43.75 -7.82
N TRP A 7 -17.69 -43.53 -7.31
CA TRP A 7 -18.60 -42.55 -7.88
C TRP A 7 -17.97 -41.18 -7.66
N ASP A 8 -17.54 -40.53 -8.74
CA ASP A 8 -17.06 -39.16 -8.72
C ASP A 8 -18.27 -38.31 -8.32
N VAL A 9 -18.34 -37.93 -7.04
CA VAL A 9 -19.39 -37.06 -6.52
C VAL A 9 -19.27 -35.74 -7.31
N ASP A 10 -20.37 -35.22 -7.85
CA ASP A 10 -20.38 -33.93 -8.52
C ASP A 10 -20.03 -32.84 -7.48
N GLU A 11 -18.73 -32.56 -7.32
CA GLU A 11 -18.21 -31.67 -6.28
C GLU A 11 -18.36 -30.18 -6.62
N GLU A 12 -18.83 -29.84 -7.83
CA GLU A 12 -18.99 -28.46 -8.32
C GLU A 12 -17.77 -27.58 -7.97
N PRO A 13 -16.55 -27.99 -8.39
CA PRO A 13 -15.31 -27.39 -7.94
C PRO A 13 -15.17 -25.92 -8.34
N LEU A 14 -15.74 -25.50 -9.49
CA LEU A 14 -15.70 -24.11 -9.92
C LEU A 14 -16.67 -23.24 -9.13
N LEU A 15 -17.89 -23.73 -8.85
CA LEU A 15 -18.85 -22.97 -8.05
C LEU A 15 -18.31 -22.74 -6.62
N ARG A 16 -17.84 -23.82 -5.98
CA ARG A 16 -17.21 -23.76 -4.65
C ARG A 16 -15.90 -22.97 -4.62
N HIS A 17 -15.29 -22.72 -5.77
CA HIS A 17 -14.13 -21.84 -5.84
C HIS A 17 -14.51 -20.40 -5.46
N PHE A 18 -15.68 -19.92 -5.88
CA PHE A 18 -16.07 -18.51 -5.71
C PHE A 18 -16.97 -18.26 -4.50
N CYS A 19 -17.74 -19.27 -4.10
CA CYS A 19 -18.75 -19.13 -3.07
C CYS A 19 -18.34 -19.86 -1.80
N LEU A 20 -18.72 -19.28 -0.65
CA LEU A 20 -18.75 -20.03 0.61
C LEU A 20 -19.84 -21.10 0.54
N GLU A 21 -19.79 -22.09 1.42
CA GLU A 21 -20.75 -23.21 1.42
C GLU A 21 -22.21 -22.74 1.51
N GLU A 22 -22.48 -21.69 2.30
CA GLU A 22 -23.82 -21.11 2.43
C GLU A 22 -24.28 -20.37 1.16
N GLU A 23 -23.37 -19.64 0.49
CA GLU A 23 -23.68 -19.00 -0.79
C GLU A 23 -23.91 -20.05 -1.90
N CYS A 24 -23.16 -21.16 -1.89
CA CYS A 24 -23.42 -22.28 -2.79
C CYS A 24 -24.84 -22.83 -2.57
N LYS A 25 -25.24 -23.05 -1.31
CA LYS A 25 -26.61 -23.52 -0.98
C LYS A 25 -27.67 -22.51 -1.45
N GLU A 26 -27.44 -21.21 -1.29
CA GLU A 26 -28.33 -20.16 -1.77
C GLU A 26 -28.48 -20.22 -3.30
N VAL A 27 -27.37 -20.28 -4.04
CA VAL A 27 -27.38 -20.37 -5.51
C VAL A 27 -28.14 -21.61 -5.97
N LEU A 28 -27.89 -22.77 -5.36
CA LEU A 28 -28.56 -24.03 -5.72
C LEU A 28 -30.05 -24.04 -5.37
N THR A 29 -30.43 -23.42 -4.25
CA THR A 29 -31.83 -23.27 -3.84
C THR A 29 -32.56 -22.35 -4.82
N TRP A 30 -31.98 -21.18 -5.10
CA TRP A 30 -32.50 -20.25 -6.10
C TRP A 30 -32.62 -20.89 -7.48
N PHE A 31 -31.64 -21.68 -7.89
CA PHE A 31 -31.63 -22.35 -9.19
C PHE A 31 -32.84 -23.29 -9.33
N LYS A 32 -33.15 -24.06 -8.28
CA LYS A 32 -34.32 -24.94 -8.21
C LYS A 32 -35.63 -24.16 -8.14
N ASP A 33 -35.70 -23.12 -7.31
CA ASP A 33 -36.89 -22.28 -7.14
C ASP A 33 -37.26 -21.55 -8.45
N ALA A 34 -36.25 -21.19 -9.25
CA ALA A 34 -36.41 -20.64 -10.59
C ALA A 34 -36.79 -21.68 -11.66
N ASN A 35 -37.06 -22.93 -11.24
CA ASN A 35 -37.41 -24.07 -12.08
C ASN A 35 -36.34 -24.38 -13.15
N TYR A 36 -35.07 -24.21 -12.77
CA TYR A 36 -33.94 -24.71 -13.54
C TYR A 36 -33.45 -26.03 -12.94
N GLU A 37 -33.13 -26.97 -13.82
CA GLU A 37 -32.46 -28.20 -13.48
C GLU A 37 -31.18 -28.28 -14.30
N ARG A 38 -30.13 -28.84 -13.72
CA ARG A 38 -28.86 -29.05 -14.42
C ARG A 38 -29.05 -30.20 -15.40
N PRO A 39 -29.01 -29.97 -16.73
CA PRO A 39 -29.20 -31.04 -17.70
C PRO A 39 -28.09 -32.09 -17.56
N GLN A 40 -28.31 -33.33 -17.99
CA GLN A 40 -27.25 -34.35 -18.03
C GLN A 40 -26.48 -34.31 -19.36
N ASP A 41 -27.18 -33.99 -20.44
CA ASP A 41 -26.58 -33.89 -21.78
C ASP A 41 -25.67 -32.66 -21.91
N PHE A 42 -24.58 -32.82 -22.65
CA PHE A 42 -23.59 -31.77 -22.86
C PHE A 42 -24.19 -30.56 -23.59
N ALA A 43 -24.91 -30.79 -24.68
CA ALA A 43 -25.46 -29.70 -25.50
C ALA A 43 -26.52 -28.91 -24.73
N ASP A 44 -27.38 -29.61 -23.98
CA ASP A 44 -28.38 -28.97 -23.13
C ASP A 44 -27.74 -28.14 -22.00
N ARG A 45 -26.68 -28.65 -21.36
CA ARG A 45 -25.89 -27.90 -20.35
C ARG A 45 -25.32 -26.62 -20.95
N MET A 46 -24.69 -26.71 -22.12
CA MET A 46 -24.08 -25.56 -22.80
C MET A 46 -25.13 -24.53 -23.22
N SER A 47 -26.28 -24.98 -23.73
CA SER A 47 -27.41 -24.13 -24.11
C SER A 47 -27.98 -23.37 -22.90
N LEU A 48 -28.25 -24.07 -21.79
CA LEU A 48 -28.75 -23.45 -20.57
C LEU A 48 -27.72 -22.46 -19.98
N ALA A 49 -26.44 -22.85 -19.92
CA ALA A 49 -25.38 -21.98 -19.45
C ALA A 49 -25.30 -20.68 -20.25
N LYS A 50 -25.38 -20.76 -21.57
CA LYS A 50 -25.38 -19.59 -22.46
C LYS A 50 -26.57 -18.68 -22.18
N ARG A 51 -27.77 -19.24 -22.05
CA ARG A 51 -29.00 -18.49 -21.71
C ARG A 51 -28.86 -17.76 -20.38
N LEU A 52 -28.41 -18.44 -19.32
CA LEU A 52 -28.21 -17.85 -18.00
C LEU A 52 -27.16 -16.72 -18.03
N ARG A 53 -26.07 -16.89 -18.80
CA ARG A 53 -25.07 -15.84 -19.00
C ARG A 53 -25.66 -14.60 -19.69
N GLU A 54 -26.54 -14.79 -20.67
CA GLU A 54 -27.23 -13.68 -21.35
C GLU A 54 -28.20 -12.95 -20.41
N LEU A 55 -28.94 -13.67 -19.56
CA LEU A 55 -29.75 -13.07 -18.50
C LEU A 55 -28.88 -12.27 -17.52
N SER A 56 -27.75 -12.82 -17.09
CA SER A 56 -26.78 -12.12 -16.24
C SER A 56 -26.31 -10.81 -16.88
N ASN A 57 -25.98 -10.82 -18.18
CA ASN A 57 -25.60 -9.61 -18.91
C ASN A 57 -26.71 -8.54 -18.91
N ASN A 58 -27.97 -8.95 -19.02
CA ASN A 58 -29.10 -8.03 -18.95
C ASN A 58 -29.26 -7.43 -17.54
N CYS A 59 -29.15 -8.26 -16.49
CA CYS A 59 -29.15 -7.79 -15.11
C CYS A 59 -28.00 -6.80 -14.82
N ILE A 60 -26.80 -7.00 -15.37
CA ILE A 60 -25.68 -6.05 -15.26
C ILE A 60 -26.05 -4.69 -15.86
N LYS A 61 -26.70 -4.69 -17.04
CA LYS A 61 -27.15 -3.44 -17.71
C LYS A 61 -28.23 -2.72 -16.88
N GLU A 62 -29.11 -3.49 -16.24
CA GLU A 62 -30.16 -2.98 -15.35
C GLU A 62 -29.66 -2.62 -13.94
N LEU A 63 -28.36 -2.78 -13.66
CA LEU A 63 -27.74 -2.57 -12.35
C LEU A 63 -28.30 -3.48 -11.23
N LYS A 64 -28.97 -4.58 -11.58
CA LYS A 64 -29.41 -5.63 -10.64
C LYS A 64 -28.28 -6.61 -10.37
N ILE A 65 -27.29 -6.16 -9.59
CA ILE A 65 -26.02 -6.88 -9.41
C ILE A 65 -26.20 -8.23 -8.70
N GLN A 66 -27.12 -8.34 -7.73
CA GLN A 66 -27.38 -9.60 -7.03
C GLN A 66 -27.96 -10.67 -7.98
N ASP A 67 -29.01 -10.30 -8.73
CA ASP A 67 -29.61 -11.20 -9.73
C ASP A 67 -28.59 -11.59 -10.80
N ALA A 68 -27.80 -10.62 -11.28
CA ALA A 68 -26.72 -10.88 -12.24
C ALA A 68 -25.74 -11.93 -11.73
N MET A 69 -25.41 -11.89 -10.44
CA MET A 69 -24.55 -12.87 -9.80
C MET A 69 -25.19 -14.26 -9.78
N LEU A 70 -26.44 -14.38 -9.32
CA LEU A 70 -27.16 -15.66 -9.26
C LEU A 70 -27.22 -16.31 -10.66
N PHE A 71 -27.57 -15.55 -11.69
CA PHE A 71 -27.54 -16.03 -13.08
C PHE A 71 -26.14 -16.42 -13.56
N ALA A 72 -25.10 -15.67 -13.21
CA ALA A 72 -23.73 -15.99 -13.59
C ALA A 72 -23.20 -17.25 -12.88
N LEU A 73 -23.48 -17.42 -11.60
CA LEU A 73 -23.09 -18.60 -10.83
C LEU A 73 -23.91 -19.82 -11.23
N GLY A 74 -25.20 -19.67 -11.55
CA GLY A 74 -26.01 -20.73 -12.14
C GLY A 74 -25.48 -21.16 -13.52
N SER A 75 -25.06 -20.19 -14.35
CA SER A 75 -24.37 -20.49 -15.62
C SER A 75 -23.07 -21.27 -15.39
N LEU A 76 -22.30 -20.90 -14.35
CA LEU A 76 -21.07 -21.57 -13.98
C LEU A 76 -21.34 -23.01 -13.51
N HIS A 77 -22.36 -23.22 -12.69
CA HIS A 77 -22.81 -24.53 -12.23
C HIS A 77 -23.17 -25.45 -13.41
N CYS A 78 -23.79 -24.93 -14.47
CA CYS A 78 -24.07 -25.72 -15.67
C CYS A 78 -22.81 -26.20 -16.41
N ILE A 79 -21.76 -25.35 -16.51
CA ILE A 79 -20.51 -25.66 -17.22
C ILE A 79 -19.44 -26.33 -16.35
N ASP A 80 -19.72 -26.57 -15.07
CA ASP A 80 -18.77 -27.12 -14.11
C ASP A 80 -18.73 -28.65 -14.13
N PHE A 81 -18.18 -29.21 -15.22
CA PHE A 81 -18.09 -30.65 -15.39
C PHE A 81 -17.12 -31.29 -14.39
N SER A 82 -17.49 -32.45 -13.84
CA SER A 82 -16.59 -33.22 -12.97
C SER A 82 -15.33 -33.65 -13.73
N LYS A 83 -14.30 -34.08 -13.00
CA LYS A 83 -13.05 -34.55 -13.63
C LYS A 83 -13.33 -35.76 -14.52
N GLY A 84 -14.15 -36.70 -14.04
CA GLY A 84 -14.59 -37.85 -14.82
C GLY A 84 -15.31 -37.44 -16.11
N GLN A 85 -16.28 -36.52 -16.05
CA GLN A 85 -16.98 -36.00 -17.24
C GLN A 85 -16.01 -35.32 -18.22
N SER A 86 -15.13 -34.46 -17.70
CA SER A 86 -14.16 -33.72 -18.51
C SER A 86 -13.16 -34.62 -19.26
N THR A 87 -12.82 -35.80 -18.70
CA THR A 87 -11.97 -36.79 -19.38
C THR A 87 -12.69 -37.45 -20.56
N LEU A 88 -14.02 -37.58 -20.50
CA LEU A 88 -14.83 -38.18 -21.57
C LEU A 88 -15.12 -37.21 -22.71
N HIS A 89 -14.92 -35.91 -22.51
CA HIS A 89 -15.16 -34.90 -23.53
C HIS A 89 -14.15 -34.97 -24.68
N SER A 90 -14.63 -34.73 -25.89
CA SER A 90 -13.75 -34.49 -27.04
C SER A 90 -12.98 -33.18 -26.89
N GLU A 91 -11.91 -33.00 -27.67
CA GLU A 91 -11.15 -31.74 -27.63
C GLU A 91 -12.00 -30.55 -28.10
N GLU A 92 -12.91 -30.76 -29.06
CA GLU A 92 -13.85 -29.72 -29.50
C GLU A 92 -14.80 -29.31 -28.36
N GLN A 93 -15.33 -30.27 -27.60
CA GLN A 93 -16.17 -30.01 -26.44
C GLN A 93 -15.41 -29.27 -25.34
N LYS A 94 -14.15 -29.64 -25.08
CA LYS A 94 -13.29 -28.91 -24.12
C LYS A 94 -13.07 -27.48 -24.57
N GLN A 95 -12.79 -27.24 -25.85
CA GLN A 95 -12.67 -25.89 -26.40
C GLN A 95 -13.99 -25.12 -26.30
N GLU A 96 -15.14 -25.76 -26.53
CA GLU A 96 -16.45 -25.12 -26.38
C GLU A 96 -16.71 -24.69 -24.93
N VAL A 97 -16.40 -25.55 -23.96
CA VAL A 97 -16.48 -25.21 -22.53
C VAL A 97 -15.56 -24.03 -22.21
N LEU A 98 -14.31 -24.02 -22.68
CA LEU A 98 -13.39 -22.90 -22.48
C LEU A 98 -13.92 -21.59 -23.09
N LYS A 99 -14.45 -21.65 -24.31
CA LYS A 99 -15.06 -20.50 -25.02
C LYS A 99 -16.27 -19.95 -24.28
N ALA A 100 -17.03 -20.78 -23.57
CA ALA A 100 -18.15 -20.35 -22.73
C ALA A 100 -17.68 -19.78 -21.37
N THR A 101 -16.73 -20.45 -20.73
CA THR A 101 -16.21 -20.15 -19.38
C THR A 101 -15.47 -18.82 -19.31
N VAL A 102 -14.60 -18.51 -20.28
CA VAL A 102 -13.75 -17.30 -20.21
C VAL A 102 -14.56 -16.00 -20.17
N PRO A 103 -15.55 -15.76 -21.05
CA PRO A 103 -16.42 -14.59 -20.94
C PRO A 103 -17.27 -14.59 -19.66
N LEU A 104 -17.69 -15.76 -19.16
CA LEU A 104 -18.45 -15.86 -17.93
C LEU A 104 -17.60 -15.43 -16.71
N LEU A 105 -16.36 -15.91 -16.61
CA LEU A 105 -15.41 -15.49 -15.56
C LEU A 105 -15.07 -14.01 -15.66
N SER A 106 -15.00 -13.50 -16.89
CA SER A 106 -14.92 -12.06 -17.10
C SER A 106 -16.12 -11.35 -16.45
N ASN A 107 -17.35 -11.77 -16.72
CA ASN A 107 -18.55 -11.18 -16.12
C ASN A 107 -18.58 -11.30 -14.60
N LEU A 108 -18.24 -12.46 -14.04
CA LEU A 108 -18.14 -12.67 -12.59
C LEU A 108 -17.14 -11.69 -11.96
N SER A 109 -15.97 -11.49 -12.57
CA SER A 109 -15.01 -10.51 -12.04
C SER A 109 -15.57 -9.08 -12.00
N LEU A 110 -16.41 -8.69 -12.97
CA LEU A 110 -17.09 -7.40 -12.97
C LEU A 110 -18.20 -7.34 -11.90
N ILE A 111 -18.98 -8.40 -11.75
CA ILE A 111 -20.02 -8.50 -10.73
C ILE A 111 -19.41 -8.38 -9.33
N PHE A 112 -18.34 -9.11 -9.04
CA PHE A 112 -17.62 -9.02 -7.76
C PHE A 112 -17.05 -7.63 -7.52
N LEU A 113 -16.48 -6.98 -8.55
CA LEU A 113 -16.02 -5.60 -8.44
C LEU A 113 -17.17 -4.64 -8.08
N LYS A 114 -18.35 -4.81 -8.67
CA LYS A 114 -19.54 -4.00 -8.35
C LYS A 114 -20.11 -4.27 -6.95
N ARG A 115 -19.84 -5.43 -6.36
CA ARG A 115 -20.17 -5.79 -4.98
C ARG A 115 -19.11 -5.36 -3.96
N ASP A 116 -18.03 -4.71 -4.40
CA ASP A 116 -16.84 -4.40 -3.59
C ASP A 116 -16.14 -5.63 -3.00
N ASP A 117 -16.28 -6.78 -3.67
CA ASP A 117 -15.54 -8.01 -3.34
C ASP A 117 -14.27 -8.10 -4.20
N SER A 118 -13.23 -7.38 -3.78
CA SER A 118 -11.96 -7.34 -4.49
C SER A 118 -11.29 -8.73 -4.55
N HIS A 119 -11.48 -9.57 -3.52
CA HIS A 119 -10.86 -10.89 -3.44
C HIS A 119 -11.39 -11.82 -4.55
N ASN A 120 -12.72 -11.98 -4.62
CA ASN A 120 -13.32 -12.83 -5.66
C ASN A 120 -13.20 -12.23 -7.05
N CYS A 121 -13.17 -10.89 -7.18
CA CYS A 121 -12.84 -10.21 -8.43
C CYS A 121 -11.47 -10.65 -8.98
N ILE A 122 -10.42 -10.56 -8.15
CA ILE A 122 -9.04 -10.93 -8.53
C ILE A 122 -8.96 -12.42 -8.88
N ARG A 123 -9.62 -13.28 -8.08
CA ARG A 123 -9.64 -14.73 -8.32
C ARG A 123 -10.33 -15.09 -9.64
N ALA A 124 -11.52 -14.52 -9.88
CA ALA A 124 -12.27 -14.77 -11.11
C ALA A 124 -11.50 -14.32 -12.35
N ALA A 125 -10.90 -13.13 -12.29
CA ALA A 125 -10.08 -12.63 -13.39
C ALA A 125 -8.82 -13.48 -13.61
N SER A 126 -8.15 -13.92 -12.55
CA SER A 126 -6.95 -14.77 -12.63
C SER A 126 -7.29 -16.15 -13.22
N LEU A 127 -8.35 -16.79 -12.76
CA LEU A 127 -8.82 -18.05 -13.32
C LEU A 127 -9.21 -17.89 -14.79
N GLY A 128 -9.89 -16.78 -15.12
CA GLY A 128 -10.24 -16.43 -16.50
C GLY A 128 -9.01 -16.33 -17.41
N LEU A 129 -7.91 -15.74 -16.93
CA LEU A 129 -6.65 -15.66 -17.68
C LEU A 129 -6.06 -17.06 -17.91
N THR A 130 -6.04 -17.92 -16.88
CA THR A 130 -5.51 -19.29 -17.03
C THR A 130 -6.32 -20.13 -18.02
N PHE A 131 -7.63 -19.91 -18.13
CA PHE A 131 -8.45 -20.56 -19.15
C PHE A 131 -8.29 -19.93 -20.53
N ALA A 132 -8.13 -18.60 -20.61
CA ALA A 132 -7.87 -17.91 -21.87
C ALA A 132 -6.56 -18.35 -22.53
N ASP A 133 -5.54 -18.70 -21.74
CA ASP A 133 -4.27 -19.23 -22.25
C ASP A 133 -4.40 -20.61 -22.92
N ARG A 134 -5.47 -21.36 -22.61
CA ARG A 134 -5.77 -22.69 -23.16
C ARG A 134 -6.67 -22.66 -24.40
N LEU A 135 -7.20 -21.49 -24.75
CA LEU A 135 -7.96 -21.31 -25.99
C LEU A 135 -7.01 -21.41 -27.19
N GLU A 136 -7.46 -22.10 -28.24
CA GLU A 136 -6.77 -22.14 -29.53
C GLU A 136 -6.76 -20.75 -30.19
N GLU A 137 -7.93 -20.13 -30.25
CA GLU A 137 -8.10 -18.74 -30.70
C GLU A 137 -8.00 -17.81 -29.50
N LYS A 138 -6.98 -16.95 -29.49
CA LYS A 138 -6.72 -16.00 -28.40
C LYS A 138 -7.09 -14.58 -28.82
N PRO A 139 -8.38 -14.19 -28.77
CA PRO A 139 -8.74 -12.81 -29.06
C PRO A 139 -8.13 -11.91 -27.98
N ALA A 140 -7.24 -11.00 -28.37
CA ALA A 140 -6.53 -10.10 -27.44
C ALA A 140 -7.46 -9.29 -26.54
N SER A 141 -8.71 -9.06 -26.98
CA SER A 141 -9.73 -8.31 -26.24
C SER A 141 -10.17 -8.99 -24.94
N LEU A 142 -10.17 -10.32 -24.86
CA LEU A 142 -10.60 -11.04 -23.65
C LEU A 142 -9.53 -11.00 -22.54
N PRO A 143 -8.25 -11.36 -22.79
CA PRO A 143 -7.19 -11.20 -21.80
C PRO A 143 -7.01 -9.75 -21.37
N ALA A 144 -7.12 -8.78 -22.29
CA ALA A 144 -7.05 -7.35 -21.95
C ALA A 144 -8.12 -6.96 -20.92
N LYS A 145 -9.39 -7.38 -21.13
CA LYS A 145 -10.50 -7.12 -20.20
C LYS A 145 -10.30 -7.80 -18.84
N LEU A 146 -9.80 -9.03 -18.83
CA LEU A 146 -9.53 -9.76 -17.58
C LEU A 146 -8.38 -9.13 -16.79
N LEU A 147 -7.28 -8.77 -17.46
CA LEU A 147 -6.17 -8.02 -16.84
C LEU A 147 -6.66 -6.69 -16.27
N TYR A 148 -7.45 -5.94 -17.04
CA TYR A 148 -8.04 -4.69 -16.58
C TYR A 148 -8.87 -4.88 -15.30
N ARG A 149 -9.79 -5.85 -15.29
CA ARG A 149 -10.64 -6.15 -14.13
C ARG A 149 -9.84 -6.64 -12.93
N ARG A 150 -8.80 -7.46 -13.15
CA ARG A 150 -7.87 -7.88 -12.08
C ARG A 150 -7.11 -6.68 -11.49
N GLY A 151 -6.64 -5.77 -12.35
CA GLY A 151 -6.00 -4.53 -11.94
C GLY A 151 -6.92 -3.64 -11.10
N LEU A 152 -8.19 -3.51 -11.48
CA LEU A 152 -9.19 -2.79 -10.68
C LEU A 152 -9.40 -3.45 -9.31
N GLY A 153 -9.54 -4.78 -9.28
CA GLY A 153 -9.66 -5.53 -8.01
C GLY A 153 -8.45 -5.33 -7.10
N LYS A 154 -7.22 -5.42 -7.64
CA LYS A 154 -5.99 -5.16 -6.88
C LYS A 154 -5.88 -3.72 -6.40
N SER A 155 -6.32 -2.76 -7.21
CA SER A 155 -6.38 -1.33 -6.84
C SER A 155 -7.34 -1.10 -5.67
N HIS A 156 -8.54 -1.71 -5.68
CA HIS A 156 -9.48 -1.69 -4.54
C HIS A 156 -8.85 -2.31 -3.28
N ALA A 157 -8.06 -3.37 -3.43
CA ALA A 157 -7.30 -4.00 -2.35
C ALA A 157 -6.05 -3.19 -1.92
N LYS A 158 -5.80 -2.02 -2.49
CA LYS A 158 -4.63 -1.15 -2.27
C LYS A 158 -3.28 -1.80 -2.61
N ASP A 159 -3.29 -2.79 -3.48
CA ASP A 159 -2.09 -3.41 -4.06
C ASP A 159 -1.76 -2.74 -5.41
N PHE A 160 -1.40 -1.45 -5.34
CA PHE A 160 -1.10 -0.65 -6.53
C PHE A 160 0.08 -1.15 -7.36
N PRO A 161 1.18 -1.70 -6.79
CA PRO A 161 2.29 -2.23 -7.58
C PRO A 161 1.87 -3.38 -8.51
N GLU A 162 1.08 -4.32 -8.02
CA GLU A 162 0.60 -5.44 -8.83
C GLU A 162 -0.55 -5.03 -9.76
N ALA A 163 -1.40 -4.08 -9.35
CA ALA A 163 -2.41 -3.49 -10.23
C ALA A 163 -1.77 -2.79 -11.44
N LEU A 164 -0.68 -2.05 -11.22
CA LEU A 164 0.05 -1.34 -12.26
C LEU A 164 0.57 -2.30 -13.35
N LYS A 165 1.10 -3.46 -12.97
CA LYS A 165 1.55 -4.49 -13.92
C LYS A 165 0.39 -4.97 -14.81
N ASP A 166 -0.77 -5.23 -14.20
CA ASP A 166 -1.96 -5.67 -14.93
C ASP A 166 -2.49 -4.60 -15.89
N PHE A 167 -2.51 -3.33 -15.47
CA PHE A 167 -2.91 -2.22 -16.34
C PHE A 167 -1.94 -1.99 -17.50
N VAL A 168 -0.63 -2.13 -17.28
CA VAL A 168 0.38 -2.03 -18.35
C VAL A 168 0.18 -3.11 -19.41
N GLU A 169 0.01 -4.37 -18.98
CA GLU A 169 -0.22 -5.47 -19.93
C GLU A 169 -1.58 -5.34 -20.63
N SER A 170 -2.62 -4.89 -19.92
CA SER A 170 -3.92 -4.60 -20.54
C SER A 170 -3.83 -3.49 -21.59
N ALA A 171 -3.13 -2.38 -21.29
CA ALA A 171 -2.90 -1.27 -22.21
C ALA A 171 -2.06 -1.68 -23.43
N ARG A 172 -1.13 -2.64 -23.25
CA ARG A 172 -0.35 -3.21 -24.35
C ARG A 172 -1.23 -3.96 -25.34
N LEU A 173 -2.22 -4.72 -24.84
CA LEU A 173 -3.15 -5.48 -25.67
C LEU A 173 -4.22 -4.61 -26.33
N MET A 174 -4.66 -3.54 -25.67
CA MET A 174 -5.68 -2.61 -26.16
C MET A 174 -5.26 -1.15 -25.95
N PRO A 175 -4.32 -0.61 -26.73
CA PRO A 175 -3.74 0.73 -26.52
C PRO A 175 -4.74 1.88 -26.72
N GLU A 176 -5.75 1.67 -27.56
CA GLU A 176 -6.75 2.70 -27.88
C GLU A 176 -7.79 2.90 -26.76
N ASP A 177 -7.93 1.92 -25.86
CA ASP A 177 -8.93 1.95 -24.80
C ASP A 177 -8.65 3.10 -23.82
N ARG A 178 -9.60 4.04 -23.74
CA ARG A 178 -9.48 5.22 -22.88
C ARG A 178 -9.62 4.88 -21.40
N GLU A 179 -10.44 3.89 -21.05
CA GLU A 179 -10.69 3.51 -19.66
C GLU A 179 -9.46 2.84 -19.05
N ILE A 180 -8.80 1.95 -19.82
CA ILE A 180 -7.55 1.30 -19.39
C ILE A 180 -6.46 2.35 -19.17
N ARG A 181 -6.27 3.28 -20.12
CA ARG A 181 -5.26 4.34 -19.98
C ARG A 181 -5.52 5.26 -18.80
N ARG A 182 -6.78 5.64 -18.57
CA ARG A 182 -7.15 6.45 -17.40
C ARG A 182 -6.82 5.73 -16.10
N SER A 183 -7.22 4.47 -15.97
CA SER A 183 -6.98 3.67 -14.77
C SER A 183 -5.48 3.42 -14.54
N LEU A 184 -4.70 3.29 -15.62
CA LEU A 184 -3.24 3.20 -15.57
C LEU A 184 -2.61 4.45 -14.95
N GLU A 185 -3.02 5.64 -15.39
CA GLU A 185 -2.51 6.91 -14.84
C GLU A 185 -2.94 7.13 -13.38
N GLU A 186 -4.20 6.81 -13.05
CA GLU A 186 -4.71 6.84 -11.67
C GLU A 186 -3.89 5.90 -10.76
N CYS A 187 -3.59 4.68 -11.23
CA CYS A 187 -2.77 3.71 -10.48
C CYS A 187 -1.31 4.17 -10.32
N LYS A 188 -0.72 4.83 -11.32
CA LYS A 188 0.63 5.43 -11.21
C LYS A 188 0.67 6.53 -10.16
N ALA A 189 -0.33 7.40 -10.15
CA ALA A 189 -0.46 8.47 -9.16
C ALA A 189 -0.59 7.88 -7.74
N ALA A 190 -1.47 6.89 -7.55
CA ALA A 190 -1.66 6.21 -6.27
C ALA A 190 -0.40 5.48 -5.80
N THR A 191 0.33 4.82 -6.71
CA THR A 191 1.62 4.17 -6.38
C THR A 191 2.66 5.17 -5.91
N LYS A 192 2.73 6.35 -6.56
CA LYS A 192 3.63 7.43 -6.16
C LYS A 192 3.25 8.00 -4.80
N GLU A 193 1.97 8.26 -4.57
CA GLU A 193 1.46 8.74 -3.28
C GLU A 193 1.75 7.76 -2.15
N GLN A 194 1.54 6.45 -2.36
CA GLN A 194 1.86 5.42 -1.37
C GLN A 194 3.36 5.39 -1.03
N ARG A 195 4.23 5.58 -2.04
CA ARG A 195 5.68 5.66 -1.85
C ARG A 195 6.08 6.91 -1.07
N ASP A 196 5.56 8.07 -1.46
CA ASP A 196 5.85 9.36 -0.82
C ASP A 196 5.37 9.36 0.64
N ALA A 197 4.19 8.79 0.92
CA ALA A 197 3.66 8.64 2.27
C ALA A 197 4.51 7.71 3.16
N SER A 198 5.05 6.62 2.60
CA SER A 198 5.97 5.74 3.31
C SER A 198 7.28 6.46 3.66
N ASP A 199 7.84 7.23 2.71
CA ASP A 199 9.06 8.00 2.93
C ASP A 199 8.86 9.08 4.00
N ASP A 200 7.73 9.79 3.99
CA ASP A 200 7.41 10.83 4.97
C ASP A 200 7.30 10.29 6.40
N LYS A 201 6.71 9.09 6.56
CA LYS A 201 6.66 8.40 7.86
C LYS A 201 8.06 8.19 8.43
N TRP A 202 9.04 7.83 7.61
CA TRP A 202 10.42 7.65 8.04
C TRP A 202 11.20 8.96 8.20
N ARG A 203 10.92 9.97 7.36
CA ARG A 203 11.50 11.31 7.51
C ARG A 203 11.17 11.93 8.87
N GLY A 204 9.93 11.76 9.36
CA GLY A 204 9.55 12.21 10.70
C GLY A 204 10.37 11.52 11.80
N VAL A 205 10.50 10.19 11.72
CA VAL A 205 11.26 9.39 12.71
C VAL A 205 12.75 9.75 12.71
N MET A 206 13.37 10.00 11.54
CA MET A 206 14.77 10.40 11.46
C MET A 206 14.98 11.82 12.00
N ARG A 207 14.13 12.78 11.61
CA ARG A 207 14.20 14.15 12.13
C ARG A 207 14.02 14.20 13.64
N ASP A 208 13.17 13.36 14.22
CA ASP A 208 12.99 13.30 15.67
C ASP A 208 14.23 12.76 16.40
N LYS A 209 14.94 11.79 15.81
CA LYS A 209 16.20 11.30 16.36
C LYS A 209 17.29 12.38 16.27
N ASP A 210 17.44 13.00 15.12
CA ASP A 210 18.44 14.06 14.90
C ASP A 210 18.15 15.28 15.78
N ALA A 211 16.87 15.66 15.95
CA ALA A 211 16.48 16.74 16.85
C ALA A 211 16.76 16.41 18.32
N LYS A 212 16.58 15.16 18.75
CA LYS A 212 16.94 14.72 20.10
C LYS A 212 18.45 14.73 20.31
N VAL A 213 19.22 14.24 19.33
CA VAL A 213 20.69 14.29 19.34
C VAL A 213 21.18 15.74 19.41
N ALA A 214 20.69 16.62 18.53
CA ALA A 214 21.04 18.05 18.53
C ALA A 214 20.70 18.75 19.84
N LYS A 215 19.54 18.45 20.46
CA LYS A 215 19.20 18.95 21.80
C LYS A 215 20.17 18.43 22.88
N GLY A 216 20.55 17.16 22.81
CA GLY A 216 21.54 16.56 23.70
C GLY A 216 22.92 17.21 23.57
N GLU A 217 23.41 17.38 22.34
CA GLU A 217 24.68 18.06 22.06
C GLU A 217 24.66 19.51 22.54
N ALA A 218 23.60 20.28 22.27
CA ALA A 218 23.47 21.65 22.75
C ALA A 218 23.44 21.76 24.28
N PHE A 219 22.85 20.77 24.97
CA PHE A 219 22.85 20.67 26.42
C PHE A 219 24.26 20.41 26.96
N VAL A 220 24.97 19.42 26.40
CA VAL A 220 26.37 19.12 26.76
C VAL A 220 27.27 20.33 26.51
N ASP A 221 27.07 21.04 25.40
CA ASP A 221 27.86 22.22 25.06
C ASP A 221 27.58 23.40 26.01
N ARG A 222 26.33 23.54 26.48
CA ARG A 222 25.96 24.50 27.53
C ARG A 222 26.68 24.18 28.85
N LEU A 223 26.74 22.91 29.23
CA LEU A 223 27.47 22.45 30.41
C LEU A 223 28.98 22.70 30.28
N ARG A 224 29.59 22.40 29.13
CA ARG A 224 31.02 22.68 28.87
C ARG A 224 31.37 24.16 28.90
N ARG A 225 30.45 25.04 28.48
CA ARG A 225 30.64 26.50 28.47
C ARG A 225 30.36 27.16 29.82
N ALA A 226 29.63 26.52 30.72
CA ALA A 226 29.26 27.10 32.02
C ALA A 226 30.48 27.46 32.90
N PRO A 227 31.50 26.60 33.08
CA PRO A 227 32.70 26.96 33.86
C PRO A 227 33.45 28.15 33.29
N ARG A 228 33.55 28.23 31.95
CA ARG A 228 34.20 29.36 31.26
C ARG A 228 33.43 30.66 31.48
N ARG A 229 32.09 30.62 31.44
CA ARG A 229 31.25 31.79 31.75
C ARG A 229 31.41 32.21 33.21
N TYR A 230 31.41 31.25 34.13
CA TYR A 230 31.61 31.49 35.55
C TYR A 230 33.00 32.10 35.85
N ALA A 231 34.07 31.52 35.30
CA ALA A 231 35.43 32.05 35.43
C ALA A 231 35.58 33.46 34.84
N ARG A 232 34.95 33.74 33.69
CA ARG A 232 34.92 35.10 33.11
C ARG A 232 34.17 36.08 34.01
N ALA A 233 33.06 35.66 34.61
CA ALA A 233 32.30 36.48 35.55
C ALA A 233 33.11 36.79 36.83
N ILE A 234 33.76 35.79 37.41
CA ILE A 234 34.70 35.97 38.53
C ILE A 234 35.81 36.94 38.15
N LYS A 235 36.47 36.74 37.01
CA LYS A 235 37.57 37.60 36.56
C LYS A 235 37.12 39.05 36.36
N ARG A 236 35.89 39.28 35.87
CA ARG A 236 35.30 40.62 35.75
C ARG A 236 35.06 41.24 37.13
N ARG A 237 34.45 40.50 38.06
CA ARG A 237 34.22 40.97 39.44
C ARG A 237 35.53 41.29 40.16
N ALA A 238 36.56 40.44 40.01
CA ALA A 238 37.87 40.67 40.59
C ALA A 238 38.55 41.92 40.02
N ARG A 239 38.49 42.14 38.70
CA ARG A 239 39.00 43.37 38.06
C ARG A 239 38.27 44.61 38.53
N GLN A 240 36.94 44.53 38.67
CA GLN A 240 36.13 45.63 39.16
C GLN A 240 36.47 45.96 40.62
N ALA A 241 36.56 44.95 41.50
CA ALA A 241 36.97 45.15 42.89
C ALA A 241 38.40 45.71 43.03
N LEU A 242 39.33 45.31 42.14
CA LEU A 242 40.68 45.90 42.10
C LEU A 242 40.65 47.35 41.63
N ALA A 243 39.79 47.70 40.67
CA ALA A 243 39.62 49.08 40.20
C ALA A 243 38.99 49.96 41.30
N ASP A 244 37.96 49.47 41.98
CA ASP A 244 37.28 50.20 43.07
C ASP A 244 38.24 50.41 44.26
N ASN A 245 39.14 49.46 44.53
CA ASN A 245 40.16 49.59 45.58
C ASN A 245 41.48 50.24 45.12
N ALA A 246 41.64 50.57 43.83
CA ALA A 246 42.89 51.18 43.37
C ALA A 246 43.05 52.60 43.93
N GLU A 247 41.96 53.36 44.08
CA GLU A 247 41.97 54.68 44.69
C GLU A 247 42.32 54.62 46.20
N THR A 248 41.79 53.62 46.91
CA THR A 248 42.11 53.42 48.33
C THR A 248 43.56 52.95 48.52
N LEU A 249 44.06 52.04 47.69
CA LEU A 249 45.47 51.62 47.74
C LEU A 249 46.44 52.75 47.36
N LEU A 250 46.08 53.59 46.38
CA LEU A 250 46.86 54.78 46.03
C LEU A 250 46.92 55.77 47.19
N THR A 251 45.80 56.04 47.85
CA THR A 251 45.77 56.94 49.03
C THR A 251 46.58 56.38 50.20
N PHE A 252 46.47 55.08 50.51
CA PHE A 252 47.31 54.46 51.55
C PHE A 252 48.80 54.50 51.21
N SER A 253 49.19 54.28 49.95
CA SER A 253 50.60 54.32 49.55
C SER A 253 51.19 55.74 49.62
N VAL A 254 50.42 56.78 49.28
CA VAL A 254 50.81 58.18 49.49
C VAL A 254 51.00 58.47 50.98
N ILE A 255 50.09 58.02 51.84
CA ILE A 255 50.19 58.23 53.30
C ILE A 255 51.41 57.50 53.89
N LEU A 256 51.68 56.25 53.49
CA LEU A 256 52.81 55.46 53.98
C LEU A 256 54.17 55.96 53.48
N LEU A 257 54.23 56.48 52.25
CA LEU A 257 55.48 56.98 51.67
C LEU A 257 55.78 58.44 52.01
N ALA A 258 54.77 59.23 52.41
CA ALA A 258 54.95 60.64 52.80
C ALA A 258 56.06 60.87 53.85
N PRO A 259 56.22 60.05 54.91
CA PRO A 259 57.32 60.20 55.86
C PRO A 259 58.69 59.92 55.23
N LEU A 260 58.79 58.92 54.34
CA LEU A 260 60.04 58.60 53.65
C LEU A 260 60.44 59.73 52.69
N PHE A 261 59.47 60.29 51.96
CA PHE A 261 59.70 61.46 51.11
C PHE A 261 60.07 62.69 51.94
N ALA A 262 59.42 62.92 53.10
CA ALA A 262 59.79 64.00 54.01
C ALA A 262 61.20 63.84 54.58
N CYS A 263 61.61 62.62 54.93
CA CYS A 263 62.98 62.31 55.36
C CYS A 263 64.00 62.51 54.23
N ALA A 264 63.72 62.01 53.02
CA ALA A 264 64.59 62.17 51.87
C ALA A 264 64.73 63.64 51.45
N PHE A 265 63.62 64.38 51.42
CA PHE A 265 63.60 65.81 51.13
C PHE A 265 64.33 66.62 52.21
N GLY A 266 64.13 66.28 53.49
CA GLY A 266 64.88 66.86 54.60
C GLY A 266 66.38 66.58 54.52
N PHE A 267 66.78 65.39 54.06
CA PHE A 267 68.18 65.04 53.83
C PHE A 267 68.78 65.82 52.66
N LEU A 268 68.07 65.94 51.53
CA LEU A 268 68.46 66.74 50.37
C LEU A 268 68.63 68.22 50.71
N LEU A 269 67.70 68.80 51.48
CA LEU A 269 67.81 70.18 51.95
C LEU A 269 69.00 70.39 52.89
N ARG A 270 69.36 69.39 53.70
CA ARG A 270 70.58 69.44 54.53
C ARG A 270 71.86 69.37 53.70
N LEU A 271 71.85 68.60 52.61
CA LEU A 271 72.95 68.54 51.64
C LEU A 271 73.15 69.88 50.92
N LEU A 272 72.07 70.50 50.44
CA LEU A 272 72.11 71.81 49.76
C LEU A 272 72.55 72.97 50.68
N ARG A 273 72.39 72.87 52.00
CA ARG A 273 72.90 73.88 52.95
C ARG A 273 74.38 73.74 53.31
N ARG A 274 75.03 72.63 52.92
CA ARG A 274 76.45 72.37 53.22
C ARG A 274 77.39 72.69 52.06
N THR A 275 76.85 72.94 50.87
CA THR A 275 77.54 73.51 49.71
C THR A 275 77.42 75.03 49.73
#